data_AF-A0A8V1A397-F1
#
_entry.id   AF-A0A8V1A397-F1
#
_cell.length_a   1.000
_cell.length_b   1.000
_cell.length_c   1.000
_cell.angle_alpha   90.00
_cell.angle_beta   90.00
_cell.angle_gamma   90.00
#
_symmetry.space_group_name_H-M   'P 1'
#
loop_
_entity.id
_entity.type
_entity.pdbx_description
1 polymer ?
#
loop_
_entity_poly.entity_id
_entity_poly.type
_entity_poly.pdbx_seq_one_letter_code
_entity_poly.pdbx_strand_id
1 'polypeptide(L)'
;MALVSADSRIAELLAELQRLLGHTQEERSRSEHNLINIQKTHERMQTENKISPYYRTKLRGLYTTAKADAEAECNILRKALDKIAEIKSLLEERRIAAKIAGIYSDAEPPRKTMRRGVLMTLLQQSAMTLPLWIGKPGDKPPPLCGAMPAAGDYVAKPGDKVAARVKAVDGDEQWILAEVVSYSHAANKYEVDDIDEEGKERHTLSRRRVIPLPQWKANPETDPEALFQREQLVLALYPQTTCFYRALIHAPPQRVWPRFAPEMSPALSPALAYYYCRFLFHMHSRRTTTRCCSRTRRTPTVTHHR
;
A
#
# COMPACT_ATOMS: atom_id res chain seq x y z
N MET A 1 12.18 -6.34 29.82
CA MET A 1 13.46 -6.53 29.09
C MET A 1 13.26 -6.57 27.57
N ALA A 2 12.35 -7.38 27.02
CA ALA A 2 12.13 -7.45 25.56
C ALA A 2 11.73 -6.10 24.90
N LEU A 3 10.84 -5.32 25.52
CA LEU A 3 10.41 -4.01 24.99
C LEU A 3 11.54 -2.97 24.97
N VAL A 4 12.38 -2.94 26.01
CA VAL A 4 13.55 -2.04 26.10
C VAL A 4 14.61 -2.40 25.05
N SER A 5 14.77 -3.69 24.75
CA SER A 5 15.64 -4.17 23.66
C SER A 5 15.13 -3.82 22.26
N ALA A 6 13.80 -3.72 22.08
CA ALA A 6 13.22 -3.29 20.81
C ALA A 6 13.47 -1.78 20.57
N ASP A 7 13.38 -0.97 21.62
CA ASP A 7 13.60 0.48 21.52
C ASP A 7 15.06 0.82 21.16
N SER A 8 16.04 0.12 21.75
CA SER A 8 17.44 0.27 21.34
C SER A 8 17.67 -0.15 19.90
N ARG A 9 17.05 -1.26 19.46
CA ARG A 9 17.15 -1.73 18.08
C ARG A 9 16.53 -0.76 17.08
N ILE A 10 15.37 -0.19 17.38
CA ILE A 10 14.73 0.82 16.54
C ILE A 10 15.64 2.05 16.41
N ALA A 11 16.27 2.50 17.50
CA ALA A 11 17.20 3.63 17.45
C ALA A 11 18.41 3.36 16.54
N GLU A 12 19.01 2.16 16.61
CA GLU A 12 20.08 1.74 15.70
C GLU A 12 19.64 1.76 14.24
N LEU A 13 18.46 1.21 13.94
CA LEU A 13 17.92 1.17 12.58
C LEU A 13 17.62 2.58 12.03
N LEU A 14 17.15 3.50 12.88
CA LEU A 14 16.96 4.89 12.50
C LEU A 14 18.29 5.59 12.19
N ALA A 15 19.35 5.32 12.95
CA ALA A 15 20.69 5.85 12.67
C ALA A 15 21.27 5.26 11.36
N GLU A 16 21.09 3.95 11.12
CA GLU A 16 21.46 3.32 9.86
C GLU A 16 20.70 3.92 8.67
N LEU A 17 19.40 4.15 8.82
CA LEU A 17 18.56 4.78 7.81
C LEU A 17 19.04 6.20 7.49
N GLN A 18 19.34 7.00 8.52
CA GLN A 18 19.90 8.35 8.34
C GLN A 18 21.21 8.33 7.55
N ARG A 19 22.11 7.39 7.85
CA ARG A 19 23.36 7.21 7.10
C ARG A 19 23.10 6.81 5.64
N LEU A 20 22.17 5.90 5.38
CA LEU A 20 21.80 5.51 4.01
C LEU A 20 21.24 6.68 3.20
N LEU A 21 20.44 7.56 3.83
CA LEU A 21 19.96 8.79 3.20
C LEU A 21 21.11 9.74 2.86
N GLY A 22 22.10 9.87 3.74
CA GLY A 22 23.34 10.61 3.47
C GLY A 22 24.10 10.06 2.26
N HIS A 23 24.35 8.74 2.22
CA HIS A 23 25.01 8.11 1.07
C HIS A 23 24.21 8.25 -0.23
N THR A 24 22.88 8.23 -0.16
CA THR A 24 22.03 8.46 -1.34
C THR A 24 22.28 9.85 -1.92
N GLN A 25 22.41 10.86 -1.05
CA GLN A 25 22.72 12.23 -1.49
C GLN A 25 24.11 12.34 -2.12
N GLU A 26 25.11 11.65 -1.58
CA GLU A 26 26.46 11.60 -2.15
C GLU A 26 26.48 10.97 -3.54
N GLU A 27 25.82 9.82 -3.71
CA GLU A 27 25.66 9.16 -5.00
C GLU A 27 24.93 10.05 -6.02
N ARG A 28 23.89 10.76 -5.58
CA ARG A 28 23.14 11.68 -6.41
C ARG A 28 24.00 12.83 -6.92
N SER A 29 24.83 13.43 -6.05
CA SER A 29 25.77 14.48 -6.44
C SER A 29 26.84 13.96 -7.42
N ARG A 30 27.30 12.71 -7.27
CA ARG A 30 28.21 12.08 -8.24
C ARG A 30 27.53 11.86 -9.60
N SER A 31 26.30 11.34 -9.58
CA SER A 31 25.48 11.11 -10.77
C SER A 31 25.23 12.41 -11.54
N GLU A 32 24.88 13.49 -10.83
CA GLU A 32 24.68 14.82 -11.41
C GLU A 32 25.93 15.34 -12.14
N HIS A 33 27.11 15.18 -11.54
CA HIS A 33 28.38 15.53 -12.20
C HIS A 33 28.58 14.75 -13.52
N ASN A 34 28.27 13.46 -13.54
CA ASN A 34 28.38 12.64 -14.74
C ASN A 34 27.35 13.00 -15.81
N LEU A 35 26.13 13.36 -15.43
CA LEU A 35 25.11 13.88 -16.34
C LEU A 35 25.53 15.22 -16.98
N ILE A 36 26.12 16.13 -16.19
CA ILE A 36 26.69 17.39 -16.72
C ILE A 36 27.80 17.10 -17.73
N ASN A 37 28.65 16.10 -17.48
CA ASN A 37 29.71 15.71 -18.41
C ASN A 37 29.16 15.13 -19.72
N ILE A 38 28.06 14.37 -19.67
CA ILE A 38 27.33 13.91 -20.86
C ILE A 38 26.82 15.09 -21.66
N GLN A 39 26.13 16.03 -21.00
CA GLN A 39 25.58 17.22 -21.64
C GLN A 39 26.67 18.05 -22.34
N LYS A 40 27.75 18.39 -21.62
CA LYS A 40 28.89 19.14 -22.19
C LYS A 40 29.54 18.42 -23.37
N THR A 41 29.60 17.09 -23.34
CA THR A 41 30.15 16.31 -24.45
C THR A 41 29.24 16.35 -25.68
N HIS A 42 27.92 16.33 -25.49
CA HIS A 42 26.95 16.53 -26.57
C HIS A 42 27.04 17.94 -27.17
N GLU A 43 27.11 18.97 -26.35
CA GLU A 43 27.22 20.37 -26.80
C GLU A 43 28.47 20.60 -27.68
N ARG A 44 29.61 20.00 -27.29
CA ARG A 44 30.84 20.06 -28.10
C ARG A 44 30.71 19.31 -29.42
N MET A 45 30.12 18.11 -29.39
CA MET A 45 29.88 17.32 -30.60
C MET A 45 28.95 18.04 -31.58
N GLN A 46 27.92 18.73 -31.08
CA GLN A 46 27.00 19.54 -31.88
C GLN A 46 27.70 20.77 -32.48
N THR A 47 28.49 21.48 -31.68
CA THR A 47 29.27 22.65 -32.15
C THR A 47 30.24 22.28 -33.27
N GLU A 48 30.89 21.12 -33.18
CA GLU A 48 31.81 20.63 -34.21
C GLU A 48 31.10 20.02 -35.43
N ASN A 49 29.76 19.88 -35.39
CA ASN A 49 28.90 19.31 -36.42
C ASN A 49 29.43 17.98 -37.02
N LYS A 50 30.14 17.19 -36.20
CA LYS A 50 30.81 15.96 -36.64
C LYS A 50 30.72 14.88 -35.58
N ILE A 51 30.02 13.80 -35.93
CA ILE A 51 29.96 12.59 -35.09
C ILE A 51 31.23 11.77 -35.34
N SER A 52 32.30 12.11 -34.63
CA SER A 52 33.58 11.40 -34.70
C SER A 52 33.55 10.06 -33.93
N PRO A 53 34.41 9.08 -34.29
CA PRO A 53 34.60 7.87 -33.50
C PRO A 53 34.95 8.15 -32.04
N TYR A 54 35.69 9.24 -31.78
CA TYR A 54 36.02 9.70 -30.43
C TYR A 54 34.76 10.03 -29.61
N TYR A 55 33.84 10.85 -30.16
CA TYR A 55 32.61 11.20 -29.44
C TYR A 55 31.73 9.97 -29.16
N ARG A 56 31.64 9.04 -30.12
CA ARG A 56 30.89 7.78 -29.93
C ARG A 56 31.46 6.97 -28.76
N THR A 57 32.77 6.76 -28.71
CA THR A 57 33.42 6.01 -27.63
C THR A 57 33.30 6.72 -26.29
N LYS A 58 33.52 8.04 -26.26
CA LYS A 58 33.42 8.84 -25.03
C LYS A 58 32.00 8.84 -24.46
N LEU A 59 30.99 9.13 -25.29
CA LEU A 59 29.59 9.13 -24.86
C LEU A 59 29.15 7.74 -24.41
N ARG A 60 29.55 6.66 -25.10
CA ARG A 60 29.27 5.29 -24.66
C ARG A 60 29.82 5.02 -23.25
N GLY A 61 31.06 5.43 -22.98
CA GLY A 61 31.67 5.33 -21.66
C GLY A 61 30.86 6.10 -20.61
N LEU A 62 30.55 7.37 -20.89
CA LEU A 62 29.78 8.22 -19.98
C LEU A 62 28.38 7.66 -19.68
N TYR A 63 27.67 7.14 -20.69
CA TYR A 63 26.36 6.50 -20.49
C TYR A 63 26.46 5.21 -19.68
N THR A 64 27.54 4.45 -19.85
CA THR A 64 27.79 3.24 -19.06
C THR A 64 28.00 3.61 -17.59
N THR A 65 28.79 4.64 -17.31
CA THR A 65 28.99 5.15 -15.95
C THR A 65 27.70 5.71 -15.36
N ALA A 66 26.95 6.54 -16.11
CA ALA A 66 25.69 7.11 -15.62
C ALA A 66 24.64 6.03 -15.31
N LYS A 67 24.60 4.95 -16.10
CA LYS A 67 23.76 3.78 -15.79
C LYS A 67 24.20 3.11 -14.49
N ALA A 68 25.50 2.90 -14.30
CA ALA A 68 26.04 2.31 -13.08
C ALA A 68 25.78 3.18 -11.83
N ASP A 69 25.89 4.51 -11.95
CA ASP A 69 25.54 5.46 -10.89
C ASP A 69 24.06 5.36 -10.51
N ALA A 70 23.16 5.32 -11.50
CA ALA A 70 21.74 5.16 -11.25
C ALA A 70 21.42 3.81 -10.56
N GLU A 71 22.10 2.73 -10.96
CA GLU A 71 21.96 1.43 -10.31
C GLU A 71 22.47 1.45 -8.86
N ALA A 72 23.59 2.13 -8.59
CA ALA A 72 24.14 2.29 -7.25
C ALA A 72 23.19 3.08 -6.33
N GLU A 73 22.70 4.24 -6.78
CA GLU A 73 21.71 5.05 -6.05
C GLU A 73 20.44 4.24 -5.75
N CYS A 74 19.89 3.54 -6.76
CA CYS A 74 18.73 2.67 -6.59
C CYS A 74 18.95 1.57 -5.55
N ASN A 75 20.15 1.00 -5.48
CA ASN A 75 20.48 -0.04 -4.50
C ASN A 75 20.53 0.49 -3.06
N ILE A 76 20.98 1.73 -2.86
CA ILE A 76 20.98 2.37 -1.53
C ILE A 76 19.55 2.67 -1.09
N LEU A 77 18.71 3.21 -2.00
CA LEU A 77 17.30 3.46 -1.73
C LEU A 77 16.54 2.18 -1.34
N ARG A 78 16.80 1.06 -2.02
CA ARG A 78 16.21 -0.24 -1.62
C ARG A 78 16.62 -0.66 -0.21
N LYS A 79 17.90 -0.54 0.15
CA LYS A 79 18.37 -0.80 1.52
C LYS A 79 17.68 0.11 2.54
N ALA A 80 17.44 1.37 2.21
CA ALA A 80 16.72 2.30 3.08
C ALA A 80 15.26 1.86 3.28
N LEU A 81 14.59 1.39 2.21
CA LEU A 81 13.24 0.83 2.29
C LEU A 81 13.19 -0.44 3.17
N ASP A 82 14.19 -1.31 3.07
CA ASP A 82 14.31 -2.49 3.93
C ASP A 82 14.40 -2.10 5.41
N LYS A 83 15.17 -1.05 5.74
CA LYS A 83 15.26 -0.51 7.11
C LYS A 83 13.93 0.04 7.62
N ILE A 84 13.19 0.74 6.77
CA ILE A 84 11.85 1.22 7.11
C ILE A 84 10.89 0.05 7.36
N ALA A 85 10.97 -1.02 6.57
CA ALA A 85 10.17 -2.21 6.76
C ALA A 85 10.51 -2.93 8.09
N GLU A 86 11.80 -3.06 8.42
CA GLU A 86 12.28 -3.62 9.69
C GLU A 86 11.75 -2.82 10.89
N ILE A 87 11.86 -1.48 10.85
CA ILE A 87 11.34 -0.60 11.90
C ILE A 87 9.82 -0.78 12.07
N LYS A 88 9.06 -0.80 10.96
CA LYS A 88 7.61 -1.00 11.00
C LYS A 88 7.24 -2.36 11.60
N SER A 89 7.98 -3.43 11.28
CA SER A 89 7.78 -4.76 11.86
C SER A 89 7.96 -4.73 13.38
N LEU A 90 9.05 -4.12 13.86
CA LEU A 90 9.32 -4.03 15.30
C LEU A 90 8.26 -3.22 16.06
N LEU A 91 7.77 -2.13 15.48
CA LEU A 91 6.68 -1.35 16.07
C LEU A 91 5.38 -2.16 16.17
N GLU A 92 5.09 -2.97 15.15
CA GLU A 92 3.91 -3.82 15.12
C GLU A 92 4.04 -5.00 16.11
N GLU A 93 5.19 -5.65 16.17
CA GLU A 93 5.50 -6.69 17.16
C GLU A 93 5.37 -6.15 18.59
N ARG A 94 5.85 -4.93 18.84
CA ARG A 94 5.65 -4.23 20.12
C ARG A 94 4.17 -3.99 20.42
N ARG A 95 3.38 -3.56 19.44
CA ARG A 95 1.92 -3.36 19.58
C ARG A 95 1.22 -4.67 19.96
N ILE A 96 1.56 -5.76 19.28
CA ILE A 96 0.99 -7.09 19.52
C ILE A 96 1.39 -7.60 20.90
N ALA A 97 2.68 -7.49 21.27
CA ALA A 97 3.17 -7.92 22.57
C ALA A 97 2.48 -7.17 23.73
N ALA A 98 2.27 -5.85 23.57
CA ALA A 98 1.52 -5.06 24.55
C ALA A 98 0.06 -5.50 24.68
N LYS A 99 -0.60 -5.84 23.56
CA LYS A 99 -1.97 -6.38 23.54
C LYS A 99 -2.05 -7.74 24.25
N ILE A 100 -1.09 -8.64 24.01
CA ILE A 100 -1.05 -9.98 24.63
C ILE A 100 -0.76 -9.89 26.12
N ALA A 101 0.17 -9.03 26.53
CA ALA A 101 0.57 -8.91 27.93
C ALA A 101 -0.49 -8.27 28.83
N GLY A 102 -1.64 -7.85 28.28
CA GLY A 102 -2.70 -7.19 29.04
C GLY A 102 -2.27 -5.86 29.67
N ILE A 103 -1.15 -5.27 29.23
CA ILE A 103 -0.62 -3.98 29.70
C ILE A 103 -1.38 -2.82 29.03
N TYR A 104 -2.71 -2.97 28.95
CA TYR A 104 -3.62 -1.84 29.09
C TYR A 104 -3.98 -1.83 30.57
N SER A 105 -3.37 -0.91 31.31
CA SER A 105 -3.64 -0.73 32.72
C SER A 105 -5.14 -0.56 32.96
N ASP A 106 -5.70 -1.39 33.83
CA ASP A 106 -7.03 -1.24 34.46
C ASP A 106 -7.17 0.09 35.25
N ALA A 107 -6.08 0.87 35.33
CA ALA A 107 -6.00 2.20 35.94
C ALA A 107 -6.24 3.37 34.96
N GLU A 108 -6.30 3.11 33.65
CA GLU A 108 -6.87 4.06 32.68
C GLU A 108 -8.21 3.49 32.22
N PRO A 109 -9.32 4.26 32.26
CA PRO A 109 -10.61 3.78 31.80
C PRO A 109 -10.44 3.17 30.39
N PRO A 110 -11.12 2.05 30.08
CA PRO A 110 -10.91 1.31 28.84
C PRO A 110 -10.94 2.32 27.72
N ARG A 111 -9.86 2.40 26.92
CA ARG A 111 -9.80 3.33 25.78
C ARG A 111 -11.15 3.24 25.11
N LYS A 112 -11.94 4.31 25.27
CA LYS A 112 -13.33 4.38 24.85
C LYS A 112 -13.38 3.78 23.47
N THR A 113 -14.25 2.78 23.28
CA THR A 113 -14.62 2.21 21.99
C THR A 113 -14.26 3.18 20.87
N MET A 114 -13.23 2.83 20.10
CA MET A 114 -12.65 3.69 19.10
C MET A 114 -13.77 4.10 18.17
N ARG A 115 -14.18 5.38 18.26
CA ARG A 115 -15.32 5.88 17.50
C ARG A 115 -15.13 5.51 16.03
N ARG A 116 -16.20 5.06 15.38
CA ARG A 116 -16.18 4.67 13.95
C ARG A 116 -15.38 5.62 13.05
N GLY A 117 -15.48 6.93 13.25
CA GLY A 117 -14.71 7.91 12.48
C GLY A 117 -13.19 7.81 12.66
N VAL A 118 -12.71 7.49 13.86
CA VAL A 118 -11.29 7.25 14.17
C VAL A 118 -10.84 5.95 13.50
N LEU A 119 -11.63 4.87 13.61
CA LEU A 119 -11.35 3.60 12.93
C LEU A 119 -11.20 3.79 11.42
N MET A 120 -12.15 4.48 10.79
CA MET A 120 -12.12 4.74 9.35
C MET A 120 -10.91 5.59 8.96
N THR A 121 -10.48 6.52 9.82
CA THR A 121 -9.25 7.30 9.60
C THR A 121 -8.02 6.40 9.64
N LEU A 122 -7.92 5.49 10.61
CA LEU A 122 -6.80 4.54 10.70
C LEU A 122 -6.78 3.57 9.52
N LEU A 123 -7.92 3.08 9.07
CA LEU A 123 -8.03 2.21 7.89
C LEU A 123 -7.55 2.94 6.62
N GLN A 124 -7.97 4.19 6.44
CA GLN A 124 -7.52 5.03 5.33
C GLN A 124 -5.99 5.26 5.40
N GLN A 125 -5.45 5.56 6.58
CA GLN A 125 -4.01 5.74 6.79
C GLN A 125 -3.22 4.45 6.53
N SER A 126 -3.72 3.30 6.97
CA SER A 126 -3.13 1.99 6.70
C SER A 126 -3.07 1.70 5.20
N ALA A 127 -4.18 1.92 4.48
CA ALA A 127 -4.21 1.79 3.03
C ALA A 127 -3.26 2.76 2.32
N MET A 128 -3.11 4.00 2.82
CA MET A 128 -2.20 4.99 2.25
C MET A 128 -0.73 4.64 2.47
N THR A 129 -0.38 4.08 3.62
CA THR A 129 1.00 3.77 4.02
C THR A 129 1.48 2.37 3.63
N LEU A 130 0.61 1.56 3.02
CA LEU A 130 0.98 0.29 2.39
C LEU A 130 2.09 0.54 1.36
N PRO A 131 3.25 -0.14 1.48
CA PRO A 131 4.42 0.13 0.66
C PRO A 131 4.14 -0.21 -0.81
N LEU A 132 4.78 0.54 -1.70
CA LEU A 132 4.82 0.21 -3.12
C LEU A 132 5.86 -0.91 -3.32
N TRP A 133 5.55 -1.90 -4.15
CA TRP A 133 6.54 -2.86 -4.62
C TRP A 133 7.52 -2.18 -5.58
N ILE A 134 8.83 -2.38 -5.35
CA ILE A 134 9.89 -1.83 -6.20
C ILE A 134 10.91 -2.95 -6.47
N GLY A 135 10.64 -3.74 -7.51
CA GLY A 135 11.52 -4.83 -7.96
C GLY A 135 12.83 -4.34 -8.61
N LYS A 136 13.74 -5.28 -8.88
CA LYS A 136 14.86 -5.06 -9.81
C LYS A 136 14.41 -5.38 -11.24
N PRO A 137 15.15 -4.90 -12.25
CA PRO A 137 14.87 -5.28 -13.64
C PRO A 137 14.83 -6.81 -13.81
N GLY A 138 13.70 -7.33 -14.28
CA GLY A 138 13.47 -8.76 -14.50
C GLY A 138 12.86 -9.52 -13.31
N ASP A 139 12.74 -8.90 -12.13
CA ASP A 139 12.01 -9.49 -11.01
C ASP A 139 10.52 -9.53 -11.32
N LYS A 140 9.85 -10.61 -10.90
CA LYS A 140 8.38 -10.69 -10.93
C LYS A 140 7.81 -10.17 -9.61
N PRO A 141 6.63 -9.54 -9.62
CA PRO A 141 5.92 -9.18 -8.41
C PRO A 141 5.75 -10.39 -7.47
N PRO A 142 6.08 -10.26 -6.18
CA PRO A 142 6.00 -11.37 -5.23
C PRO A 142 4.54 -11.69 -4.87
N PRO A 143 4.28 -12.85 -4.24
CA PRO A 143 3.00 -13.13 -3.61
C PRO A 143 2.54 -11.98 -2.71
N LEU A 144 1.25 -11.68 -2.69
CA LEU A 144 0.65 -10.58 -1.93
C LEU A 144 1.07 -9.16 -2.39
N CYS A 145 1.72 -9.02 -3.55
CA CYS A 145 1.82 -7.74 -4.24
C CYS A 145 0.58 -7.49 -5.09
N GLY A 146 -0.23 -6.48 -4.75
CA GLY A 146 -1.44 -6.15 -5.49
C GLY A 146 -2.39 -7.35 -5.63
N ALA A 147 -2.63 -7.81 -6.86
CA ALA A 147 -3.48 -8.93 -7.20
C ALA A 147 -2.77 -10.30 -7.18
N MET A 148 -1.46 -10.34 -6.90
CA MET A 148 -0.71 -11.59 -6.85
C MET A 148 -1.19 -12.47 -5.69
N PRO A 149 -1.60 -13.73 -5.96
CA PRO A 149 -2.15 -14.60 -4.93
C PRO A 149 -1.09 -14.97 -3.88
N ALA A 150 -1.55 -15.30 -2.68
CA ALA A 150 -0.70 -15.90 -1.66
C ALA A 150 -0.15 -17.26 -2.15
N ALA A 151 1.03 -17.65 -1.65
CA ALA A 151 1.54 -19.00 -1.86
C ALA A 151 0.58 -20.06 -1.26
N GLY A 152 0.54 -21.26 -1.84
CA GLY A 152 -0.39 -22.32 -1.46
C GLY A 152 -0.24 -22.80 -0.01
N ASP A 153 0.91 -22.59 0.60
CA ASP A 153 1.29 -22.91 1.98
C ASP A 153 1.40 -21.66 2.87
N TYR A 154 1.10 -20.47 2.34
CA TYR A 154 1.17 -19.21 3.09
C TYR A 154 0.31 -19.24 4.36
N VAL A 155 0.92 -18.84 5.48
CA VAL A 155 0.27 -18.64 6.77
C VAL A 155 0.46 -17.18 7.18
N ALA A 156 -0.65 -16.47 7.40
CA ALA A 156 -0.64 -15.08 7.85
C ALA A 156 -0.14 -14.98 9.30
N LYS A 157 0.64 -13.94 9.59
CA LYS A 157 1.24 -13.71 10.92
C LYS A 157 0.25 -13.01 11.84
N PRO A 158 0.40 -13.13 13.17
CA PRO A 158 -0.31 -12.27 14.11
C PRO A 158 -0.14 -10.78 13.75
N GLY A 159 -1.23 -10.01 13.76
CA GLY A 159 -1.29 -8.61 13.34
C GLY A 159 -1.65 -8.38 11.87
N ASP A 160 -1.47 -9.39 11.01
CA ASP A 160 -1.82 -9.30 9.59
C ASP A 160 -3.32 -9.02 9.43
N LYS A 161 -3.65 -8.14 8.49
CA LYS A 161 -5.03 -7.82 8.15
C LYS A 161 -5.52 -8.78 7.06
N VAL A 162 -6.74 -9.30 7.24
CA VAL A 162 -7.32 -10.34 6.39
C VAL A 162 -8.78 -10.04 6.10
N ALA A 163 -9.28 -10.52 4.97
CA ALA A 163 -10.71 -10.70 4.78
C ALA A 163 -11.10 -12.06 5.36
N ALA A 164 -12.01 -12.06 6.33
CA ALA A 164 -12.46 -13.25 7.04
C ALA A 164 -13.95 -13.53 6.79
N ARG A 165 -14.29 -14.76 6.42
CA ARG A 165 -15.68 -15.17 6.15
C ARG A 165 -16.33 -15.75 7.41
N VAL A 166 -17.04 -14.88 8.13
CA VAL A 166 -17.75 -15.21 9.37
C VAL A 166 -19.21 -15.56 9.10
N LYS A 167 -19.82 -16.28 10.04
CA LYS A 167 -21.27 -16.55 10.04
C LYS A 167 -21.94 -15.56 10.97
N ALA A 168 -22.92 -14.82 10.46
CA ALA A 168 -23.78 -13.95 11.26
C ALA A 168 -24.84 -14.77 12.02
N VAL A 169 -25.47 -14.13 13.00
CA VAL A 169 -26.44 -14.75 13.92
C VAL A 169 -27.70 -15.25 13.20
N ASP A 170 -28.08 -14.60 12.10
CA ASP A 170 -29.18 -14.97 11.21
C ASP A 170 -28.83 -16.13 10.24
N GLY A 171 -27.58 -16.60 10.26
CA GLY A 171 -27.09 -17.69 9.42
C GLY A 171 -26.46 -17.25 8.11
N ASP A 172 -26.51 -15.96 7.78
CA ASP A 172 -25.86 -15.43 6.58
C ASP A 172 -24.34 -15.35 6.75
N GLU A 173 -23.59 -15.52 5.67
CA GLU A 173 -22.12 -15.43 5.70
C GLU A 173 -21.66 -14.07 5.19
N GLN A 174 -20.83 -13.38 5.97
CA GLN A 174 -20.29 -12.07 5.62
C GLN A 174 -18.76 -12.10 5.63
N TRP A 175 -18.16 -11.45 4.63
CA TRP A 175 -16.71 -11.18 4.65
C TRP A 175 -16.45 -9.88 5.40
N ILE A 176 -15.65 -9.95 6.46
CA ILE A 176 -15.28 -8.81 7.31
C ILE A 176 -13.78 -8.57 7.27
N LEU A 177 -13.36 -7.37 7.64
CA LEU A 177 -11.97 -7.00 7.88
C LEU A 177 -11.58 -7.41 9.28
N ALA A 178 -10.62 -8.32 9.38
CA ALA A 178 -10.17 -8.86 10.65
C ALA A 178 -8.64 -8.78 10.79
N GLU A 179 -8.17 -8.90 12.02
CA GLU A 179 -6.76 -9.00 12.38
C GLU A 179 -6.45 -10.43 12.85
N VAL A 180 -5.40 -11.03 12.30
CA VAL A 180 -4.95 -12.36 12.73
C VAL A 180 -4.38 -12.29 14.14
N VAL A 181 -4.77 -13.23 14.99
CA VAL A 181 -4.23 -13.37 16.35
C VAL A 181 -3.31 -14.56 16.44
N SER A 182 -3.73 -15.71 15.93
CA SER A 182 -2.92 -16.92 15.93
C SER A 182 -3.34 -17.87 14.81
N TYR A 183 -2.48 -18.83 14.52
CA TYR A 183 -2.78 -19.94 13.62
C TYR A 183 -2.34 -21.26 14.24
N SER A 184 -3.26 -22.21 14.34
CA SER A 184 -2.99 -23.57 14.80
C SER A 184 -2.75 -24.48 13.60
N HIS A 185 -1.51 -24.96 13.45
CA HIS A 185 -1.14 -25.93 12.42
C HIS A 185 -1.84 -27.28 12.63
N ALA A 186 -2.04 -27.70 13.88
CA ALA A 186 -2.71 -28.95 14.21
C ALA A 186 -4.19 -28.94 13.80
N ALA A 187 -4.89 -27.82 14.00
CA ALA A 187 -6.31 -27.69 13.65
C ALA A 187 -6.54 -27.14 12.23
N ASN A 188 -5.51 -26.58 11.58
CA ASN A 188 -5.58 -25.81 10.34
C ASN A 188 -6.62 -24.66 10.42
N LYS A 189 -6.61 -23.95 11.56
CA LYS A 189 -7.54 -22.86 11.88
C LYS A 189 -6.80 -21.62 12.33
N TYR A 190 -7.33 -20.48 11.90
CA TYR A 190 -6.98 -19.15 12.40
C TYR A 190 -7.89 -18.74 13.54
N GLU A 191 -7.32 -17.99 14.45
CA GLU A 191 -8.02 -17.09 15.34
C GLU A 191 -7.87 -15.67 14.82
N VAL A 192 -8.99 -14.98 14.61
CA VAL A 192 -9.01 -13.60 14.11
C VAL A 192 -9.94 -12.75 14.97
N ASP A 193 -9.57 -11.49 15.19
CA ASP A 193 -10.42 -10.48 15.83
C ASP A 193 -11.06 -9.61 14.75
N ASP A 194 -12.38 -9.35 14.82
CA ASP A 194 -12.99 -8.27 14.04
C ASP A 194 -12.32 -6.92 14.39
N ILE A 195 -12.11 -6.08 13.37
CA ILE A 195 -11.52 -4.76 13.56
C ILE A 195 -12.52 -3.71 14.06
N ASP A 196 -13.83 -3.97 13.93
CA ASP A 196 -14.85 -3.09 14.50
C ASP A 196 -14.98 -3.31 16.01
N GLU A 197 -14.72 -2.26 16.80
CA GLU A 197 -14.53 -2.40 18.26
C GLU A 197 -15.83 -2.65 19.04
N GLU A 198 -16.99 -2.32 18.47
CA GLU A 198 -18.30 -2.59 19.09
C GLU A 198 -18.61 -4.10 19.14
N GLY A 199 -17.83 -4.92 18.42
CA GLY A 199 -17.89 -6.37 18.47
C GLY A 199 -16.52 -6.98 18.24
N LYS A 200 -15.55 -6.76 19.16
CA LYS A 200 -14.29 -7.54 19.21
C LYS A 200 -14.58 -9.01 19.52
N GLU A 201 -15.23 -9.68 18.58
CA GLU A 201 -15.57 -11.07 18.60
C GLU A 201 -14.38 -11.83 18.01
N ARG A 202 -13.81 -12.71 18.84
CA ARG A 202 -12.78 -13.64 18.39
C ARG A 202 -13.46 -14.75 17.60
N HIS A 203 -13.14 -14.85 16.31
CA HIS A 203 -13.62 -15.93 15.47
C HIS A 203 -12.55 -16.98 15.24
N THR A 204 -12.95 -18.26 15.31
CA THR A 204 -12.09 -19.40 14.95
C THR A 204 -12.50 -19.94 13.59
N LEU A 205 -11.67 -19.73 12.56
CA LEU A 205 -12.02 -19.98 11.16
C LEU A 205 -11.03 -20.93 10.48
N SER A 206 -11.51 -21.79 9.58
CA SER A 206 -10.63 -22.60 8.73
C SER A 206 -9.80 -21.70 7.79
N ARG A 207 -8.60 -22.15 7.39
CA ARG A 207 -7.75 -21.44 6.42
C ARG A 207 -8.46 -20.99 5.13
N ARG A 208 -9.42 -21.78 4.62
CA ARG A 208 -10.20 -21.46 3.40
C ARG A 208 -11.15 -20.26 3.54
N ARG A 209 -11.42 -19.82 4.77
CA ARG A 209 -12.30 -18.68 5.09
C ARG A 209 -11.50 -17.40 5.37
N VAL A 210 -10.19 -17.42 5.19
CA VAL A 210 -9.30 -16.30 5.46
C VAL A 210 -8.51 -15.99 4.20
N ILE A 211 -8.63 -14.76 3.70
CA ILE A 211 -7.88 -14.26 2.55
C ILE A 211 -6.93 -13.16 3.07
N PRO A 212 -5.61 -13.36 3.00
CA PRO A 212 -4.66 -12.32 3.40
C PRO A 212 -4.78 -11.10 2.47
N LEU A 213 -4.72 -9.90 3.05
CA LEU A 213 -4.67 -8.68 2.26
C LEU A 213 -3.26 -8.49 1.65
N PRO A 214 -3.15 -7.70 0.57
CA PRO A 214 -1.85 -7.41 -0.03
C PRO A 214 -0.89 -6.74 0.95
N GLN A 215 0.38 -7.14 0.92
CA GLN A 215 1.47 -6.53 1.68
C GLN A 215 2.13 -5.37 0.93
N TRP A 216 2.01 -5.36 -0.41
CA TRP A 216 2.48 -4.29 -1.26
C TRP A 216 1.41 -3.82 -2.24
N LYS A 217 1.44 -2.54 -2.58
CA LYS A 217 0.77 -2.01 -3.76
C LYS A 217 1.60 -2.37 -4.99
N ALA A 218 0.94 -2.85 -6.03
CA ALA A 218 1.54 -2.94 -7.36
C ALA A 218 1.63 -1.55 -7.99
N ASN A 219 2.74 -1.27 -8.66
CA ASN A 219 2.93 -0.02 -9.39
C ASN A 219 2.32 -0.16 -10.80
N PRO A 220 1.33 0.66 -11.19
CA PRO A 220 0.73 0.58 -12.52
C PRO A 220 1.71 0.81 -13.67
N GLU A 221 2.81 1.53 -13.43
CA GLU A 221 3.81 1.88 -14.46
C GLU A 221 4.81 0.74 -14.70
N THR A 222 5.12 -0.06 -13.68
CA THR A 222 6.17 -1.11 -13.76
C THR A 222 5.63 -2.53 -13.67
N ASP A 223 4.52 -2.75 -12.96
CA ASP A 223 3.97 -4.07 -12.65
C ASP A 223 2.45 -4.13 -12.91
N PRO A 224 1.95 -3.76 -14.10
CA PRO A 224 0.52 -3.72 -14.41
C PRO A 224 -0.16 -5.10 -14.35
N GLU A 225 0.60 -6.18 -14.52
CA GLU A 225 0.13 -7.57 -14.41
C GLU A 225 -0.24 -7.96 -12.97
N ALA A 226 0.28 -7.24 -11.98
CA ALA A 226 -0.06 -7.41 -10.57
C ALA A 226 -1.27 -6.55 -10.14
N LEU A 227 -2.06 -6.05 -11.09
CA LEU A 227 -3.32 -5.35 -10.83
C LEU A 227 -4.52 -6.15 -11.32
N PHE A 228 -5.63 -6.06 -10.59
CA PHE A 228 -6.91 -6.57 -11.09
C PHE A 228 -7.37 -5.73 -12.28
N GLN A 229 -7.81 -6.40 -13.34
CA GLN A 229 -8.21 -5.77 -14.59
C GLN A 229 -9.71 -5.49 -14.63
N ARG A 230 -10.12 -4.59 -15.54
CA ARG A 230 -11.53 -4.22 -15.73
C ARG A 230 -12.43 -5.45 -15.94
N GLU A 231 -13.63 -5.38 -15.38
CA GLU A 231 -14.65 -6.43 -15.31
C GLU A 231 -14.24 -7.69 -14.51
N GLN A 232 -13.08 -7.72 -13.84
CA GLN A 232 -12.77 -8.83 -12.92
C GLN A 232 -13.63 -8.75 -11.67
N LEU A 233 -14.13 -9.91 -11.23
CA LEU A 233 -14.87 -10.07 -9.99
C LEU A 233 -13.91 -10.11 -8.80
N VAL A 234 -14.10 -9.20 -7.85
CA VAL A 234 -13.30 -9.09 -6.63
C VAL A 234 -14.19 -9.02 -5.39
N LEU A 235 -13.58 -9.25 -4.23
CA LEU A 235 -14.12 -8.80 -2.94
C LEU A 235 -13.49 -7.44 -2.63
N ALA A 236 -14.30 -6.40 -2.51
CA ALA A 236 -13.85 -5.05 -2.20
C ALA A 236 -14.46 -4.59 -0.88
N LEU A 237 -13.67 -3.88 -0.06
CA LEU A 237 -14.16 -3.25 1.15
C LEU A 237 -15.13 -2.13 0.77
N TYR A 238 -16.37 -2.15 1.29
CA TYR A 238 -17.34 -1.09 0.97
C TYR A 238 -17.00 0.19 1.73
N PRO A 239 -17.07 1.38 1.09
CA PRO A 239 -16.68 2.63 1.73
C PRO A 239 -17.37 2.85 3.08
N GLN A 240 -16.60 3.31 4.07
CA GLN A 240 -17.07 3.57 5.44
C GLN A 240 -17.59 2.34 6.19
N THR A 241 -17.18 1.13 5.81
CA THR A 241 -17.50 -0.13 6.50
C THR A 241 -16.25 -0.97 6.73
N THR A 242 -16.38 -1.99 7.57
CA THR A 242 -15.39 -3.07 7.78
C THR A 242 -15.77 -4.35 7.02
N CYS A 243 -16.65 -4.27 6.01
CA CYS A 243 -17.19 -5.42 5.30
C CYS A 243 -16.78 -5.44 3.82
N PHE A 244 -16.48 -6.64 3.31
CA PHE A 244 -16.19 -6.88 1.91
C PHE A 244 -17.43 -7.38 1.15
N TYR A 245 -17.60 -6.89 -0.06
CA TYR A 245 -18.70 -7.27 -0.94
C TYR A 245 -18.18 -7.58 -2.34
N ARG A 246 -18.94 -8.38 -3.08
CA ARG A 246 -18.66 -8.69 -4.49
C ARG A 246 -18.73 -7.40 -5.30
N ALA A 247 -17.72 -7.14 -6.10
CA ALA A 247 -17.67 -6.00 -6.99
C ALA A 247 -16.97 -6.36 -8.31
N LEU A 248 -17.28 -5.62 -9.37
CA LEU A 248 -16.53 -5.65 -10.61
C LEU A 248 -15.57 -4.45 -10.66
N ILE A 249 -14.33 -4.68 -11.09
CA ILE A 249 -13.41 -3.59 -11.35
C ILE A 249 -13.93 -2.77 -12.53
N HIS A 250 -14.23 -1.49 -12.29
CA HIS A 250 -14.54 -0.53 -13.34
C HIS A 250 -13.27 0.04 -13.96
N ALA A 251 -12.28 0.41 -13.13
CA ALA A 251 -10.97 0.84 -13.59
C ALA A 251 -9.88 0.49 -12.55
N PRO A 252 -8.73 -0.08 -12.98
CA PRO A 252 -7.55 -0.19 -12.13
C PRO A 252 -6.92 1.19 -11.87
N PRO A 253 -6.06 1.31 -10.84
CA PRO A 253 -5.24 2.51 -10.66
C PRO A 253 -4.34 2.72 -11.87
N GLN A 254 -4.20 3.97 -12.30
CA GLN A 254 -3.38 4.38 -13.45
C GLN A 254 -2.04 4.98 -13.02
N ARG A 255 -1.89 5.34 -11.74
CA ARG A 255 -0.66 5.92 -11.19
C ARG A 255 -0.51 5.61 -9.71
N VAL A 256 0.70 5.82 -9.18
CA VAL A 256 0.99 5.71 -7.75
C VAL A 256 0.59 6.99 -6.99
N TRP A 257 0.25 6.85 -5.70
CA TRP A 257 0.04 7.97 -4.77
C TRP A 257 0.91 7.84 -3.51
N PRO A 258 1.48 8.95 -3.01
CA PRO A 258 1.54 10.28 -3.63
C PRO A 258 2.59 10.32 -4.75
N ARG A 259 2.32 11.11 -5.81
CA ARG A 259 3.39 11.50 -6.73
C ARG A 259 4.17 12.63 -6.07
N PHE A 260 5.40 12.39 -5.62
CA PHE A 260 6.31 13.48 -5.25
C PHE A 260 6.77 14.17 -6.54
N ALA A 261 5.96 15.10 -7.05
CA ALA A 261 6.37 16.02 -8.10
C ALA A 261 6.63 17.39 -7.46
N PRO A 262 7.86 17.92 -7.49
CA PRO A 262 8.18 19.24 -6.93
C PRO A 262 7.53 20.40 -7.71
N GLU A 263 7.05 20.16 -8.94
CA GLU A 263 6.21 21.09 -9.71
C GLU A 263 5.03 20.31 -10.29
N MET A 264 3.81 20.55 -9.79
CA MET A 264 2.59 20.69 -10.60
C MET A 264 1.35 20.78 -9.70
N SER A 265 0.37 21.52 -10.24
CA SER A 265 -0.86 22.05 -9.65
C SER A 265 -1.68 21.08 -8.77
N PRO A 266 -2.40 21.58 -7.76
CA PRO A 266 -3.26 20.79 -6.84
C PRO A 266 -4.50 20.17 -7.51
N ALA A 267 -4.56 20.09 -8.84
CA ALA A 267 -5.71 19.66 -9.63
C ALA A 267 -5.67 18.18 -10.06
N LEU A 268 -4.68 17.40 -9.62
CA LEU A 268 -4.58 15.98 -9.97
C LEU A 268 -5.38 15.12 -8.98
N SER A 269 -6.57 14.68 -9.41
CA SER A 269 -7.50 13.91 -8.58
C SER A 269 -6.89 12.64 -7.97
N PRO A 270 -6.98 12.42 -6.64
CA PRO A 270 -6.57 11.18 -5.97
C PRO A 270 -7.22 9.92 -6.57
N ALA A 271 -8.34 10.10 -7.28
CA ALA A 271 -9.05 9.11 -8.08
C ALA A 271 -8.15 8.09 -8.78
N LEU A 272 -7.18 8.55 -9.55
CA LEU A 272 -6.41 7.69 -10.45
C LEU A 272 -5.43 6.76 -9.73
N ALA A 273 -5.30 6.87 -8.41
CA ALA A 273 -4.42 6.03 -7.60
C ALA A 273 -5.14 4.89 -6.86
N TYR A 274 -6.46 4.77 -7.02
CA TYR A 274 -7.26 3.72 -6.39
C TYR A 274 -8.06 2.95 -7.44
N TYR A 275 -8.48 1.75 -7.07
CA TYR A 275 -9.47 1.01 -7.86
C TYR A 275 -10.82 1.71 -7.83
N TYR A 276 -11.45 1.83 -8.99
CA TYR A 276 -12.88 2.13 -9.09
C TYR A 276 -13.64 0.82 -9.23
N CYS A 277 -14.54 0.54 -8.30
CA CYS A 277 -15.31 -0.71 -8.26
C CYS A 277 -16.81 -0.44 -8.41
N ARG A 278 -17.51 -1.33 -9.10
CA ARG A 278 -18.97 -1.39 -9.16
C ARG A 278 -19.45 -2.53 -8.28
N PHE A 279 -20.04 -2.20 -7.14
CA PHE A 279 -20.55 -3.20 -6.20
C PHE A 279 -21.78 -3.92 -6.73
N LEU A 280 -21.80 -5.24 -6.56
CA LEU A 280 -22.89 -6.12 -6.97
C LEU A 280 -23.82 -6.35 -5.79
N PHE A 281 -24.77 -5.44 -5.60
CA PHE A 281 -25.88 -5.70 -4.69
C PHE A 281 -26.94 -6.51 -5.44
N HIS A 282 -27.08 -7.79 -5.11
CA HIS A 282 -28.31 -8.49 -5.46
C HIS A 282 -29.43 -7.82 -4.68
N MET A 283 -30.33 -7.12 -5.37
CA MET A 283 -31.67 -6.88 -4.83
C MET A 283 -32.32 -8.25 -4.62
N HIS A 284 -32.05 -8.89 -3.49
CA HIS A 284 -33.00 -9.84 -2.93
C HIS A 284 -34.24 -9.02 -2.64
N SER A 285 -35.23 -9.20 -3.51
CA SER A 285 -36.58 -8.68 -3.40
C SER A 285 -37.12 -8.89 -1.98
N ARG A 286 -37.09 -7.84 -1.17
CA ARG A 286 -38.23 -7.41 -0.37
C ARG A 286 -38.34 -5.90 -0.48
N ARG A 287 -39.51 -5.46 -0.91
CA ARG A 287 -39.91 -4.06 -1.07
C ARG A 287 -39.63 -3.28 0.22
N THR A 288 -38.58 -2.48 0.21
CA THR A 288 -38.54 -1.21 0.94
C THR A 288 -37.96 -0.16 0.00
N THR A 289 -38.87 0.54 -0.68
CA THR A 289 -38.59 1.81 -1.32
C THR A 289 -38.10 2.80 -0.28
N THR A 290 -36.78 2.92 -0.14
CA THR A 290 -36.17 4.12 0.45
C THR A 290 -35.60 4.93 -0.70
N ARG A 291 -36.30 6.02 -1.05
CA ARG A 291 -35.86 7.02 -2.02
C ARG A 291 -34.48 7.55 -1.61
N CYS A 292 -33.42 7.14 -2.30
CA CYS A 292 -32.19 7.93 -2.34
C CYS A 292 -32.38 9.02 -3.40
N CYS A 293 -32.75 10.22 -2.95
CA CYS A 293 -32.72 11.43 -3.76
C CYS A 293 -31.30 11.73 -4.25
N SER A 294 -31.03 11.43 -5.51
CA SER A 294 -29.97 12.05 -6.29
C SER A 294 -30.53 13.29 -7.00
N ARG A 295 -30.11 14.49 -6.58
CA ARG A 295 -30.17 15.67 -7.47
C ARG A 295 -29.12 16.71 -7.07
N THR A 296 -28.00 16.68 -7.77
CA THR A 296 -27.04 17.77 -7.84
C THR A 296 -27.54 18.86 -8.81
N ARG A 297 -27.50 20.10 -8.29
CA ARG A 297 -27.51 21.44 -8.89
C ARG A 297 -27.72 21.60 -10.41
N ARG A 298 -28.67 22.47 -10.77
CA ARG A 298 -28.55 23.38 -11.92
C ARG A 298 -28.81 24.82 -11.45
N THR A 299 -27.83 25.69 -11.70
CA THR A 299 -27.92 27.15 -11.68
C THR A 299 -28.85 27.65 -12.80
N PRO A 300 -29.69 28.67 -12.59
CA PRO A 300 -30.31 29.40 -13.69
C PRO A 300 -29.49 30.63 -14.07
N THR A 301 -29.22 30.74 -15.36
CA THR A 301 -28.70 31.90 -16.08
C THR A 301 -29.70 33.04 -16.06
N VAL A 302 -29.19 34.26 -15.89
CA VAL A 302 -29.91 35.53 -16.03
C VAL A 302 -29.99 35.90 -17.51
N THR A 303 -31.19 36.24 -18.00
CA THR A 303 -31.41 37.04 -19.21
C THR A 303 -32.56 38.01 -18.95
N HIS A 304 -32.28 39.30 -19.16
CA HIS A 304 -33.18 40.45 -19.06
C HIS A 304 -34.21 40.49 -20.19
N HIS A 305 -35.41 41.03 -19.89
CA HIS A 305 -36.34 41.86 -20.69
C HIS A 305 -37.70 41.83 -19.94
N ARG A 306 -38.40 42.91 -19.60
CA ARG A 306 -38.40 44.33 -19.93
C ARG A 306 -38.53 45.16 -18.65
#